data_AF-X5QYQ1-F1
#
_entry.id   AF-X5QYQ1-F1
#
_cell.length_a   1.000
_cell.length_b   1.000
_cell.length_c   1.000
_cell.angle_alpha   90.00
_cell.angle_beta   90.00
_cell.angle_gamma   90.00
#
_symmetry.space_group_name_H-M   'P 1'
#
loop_
_entity.id
_entity.type
_entity.pdbx_description
1 polymer ?
#
loop_
_entity_poly.entity_id
_entity_poly.type
_entity_poly.pdbx_seq_one_letter_code
_entity_poly.pdbx_strand_id
1 'polypeptide(L)'
;MSSANVRTFPLDRQTVLVREVAARLGRLHGDTATSFWKATARELLDKAVAAGSDAASAANDVRRFFAAVQDEMNFKADDAAPGQRRTRTRL
;
A
#
# COMPACT_ATOMS: atom_id res chain seq x y z
N MET A 1 29.64 -15.16 -9.97
CA MET A 1 29.46 -14.20 -8.87
C MET A 1 28.07 -13.61 -9.01
N SER A 2 27.09 -14.15 -8.28
CA SER A 2 25.70 -13.68 -8.32
C SER A 2 25.43 -12.93 -7.03
N SER A 3 25.38 -11.60 -7.11
CA SER A 3 25.04 -10.71 -6.00
C SER A 3 23.58 -10.89 -5.60
N ALA A 4 23.28 -11.99 -4.92
CA ALA A 4 22.02 -12.21 -4.22
C ALA A 4 22.10 -11.51 -2.85
N ASN A 5 22.26 -10.19 -2.86
CA ASN A 5 22.27 -9.39 -1.65
C ASN A 5 21.39 -8.15 -1.80
N VAL A 6 20.12 -8.40 -2.13
CA VAL A 6 19.06 -7.40 -1.93
C VAL A 6 18.00 -8.11 -1.10
N ARG A 7 18.12 -7.99 0.23
CA ARG A 7 17.02 -8.23 1.15
C ARG A 7 15.97 -7.16 0.86
N THR A 8 15.18 -7.38 -0.19
CA THR A 8 14.02 -6.54 -0.51
C THR A 8 13.14 -6.57 0.73
N PHE A 9 13.07 -5.44 1.43
CA PHE A 9 12.13 -5.17 2.50
C PHE A 9 10.75 -5.47 1.91
N PRO A 10 10.11 -6.62 2.18
CA PRO A 10 8.97 -7.01 1.39
C PRO A 10 7.75 -6.35 2.02
N LEU A 11 7.64 -5.03 1.85
CA LEU A 11 6.42 -4.28 2.14
C LEU A 11 5.25 -4.90 1.37
N ASP A 12 5.51 -5.42 0.17
CA ASP A 12 4.60 -6.25 -0.64
C ASP A 12 4.13 -7.54 0.06
N ARG A 13 4.92 -8.13 0.99
CA ARG A 13 4.47 -9.28 1.79
C ARG A 13 3.80 -8.89 3.11
N GLN A 14 3.80 -7.62 3.49
CA GLN A 14 3.13 -7.14 4.69
C GLN A 14 1.67 -6.79 4.38
N THR A 15 0.91 -7.75 3.86
CA THR A 15 -0.53 -7.64 3.64
C THR A 15 -1.31 -7.21 4.89
N VAL A 16 -0.81 -7.56 6.08
CA VAL A 16 -1.34 -7.08 7.37
C VAL A 16 -1.18 -5.56 7.50
N LEU A 17 0.01 -5.03 7.21
CA LEU A 17 0.29 -3.59 7.30
C LEU A 17 -0.51 -2.82 6.26
N VAL A 18 -0.62 -3.34 5.03
CA VAL A 18 -1.47 -2.77 3.95
C VAL A 18 -2.91 -2.68 4.44
N ARG A 19 -3.46 -3.76 5.00
CA ARG A 19 -4.84 -3.81 5.51
C ARG A 19 -5.10 -2.87 6.67
N GLU A 20 -4.16 -2.75 7.61
CA GLU A 20 -4.26 -1.84 8.75
C GLU A 20 -4.20 -0.38 8.30
N VAL A 21 -3.24 -0.04 7.44
CA VAL A 21 -3.12 1.30 6.87
C VAL A 21 -4.36 1.64 6.04
N ALA A 22 -4.85 0.73 5.21
CA ALA A 22 -6.09 0.88 4.44
C ALA A 22 -7.32 1.08 5.34
N ALA A 23 -7.46 0.29 6.41
CA ALA A 23 -8.57 0.45 7.36
C ALA A 23 -8.50 1.78 8.12
N ARG A 24 -7.27 2.23 8.45
CA ARG A 24 -7.05 3.49 9.17
C ARG A 24 -7.24 4.70 8.25
N LEU A 25 -6.73 4.66 7.03
CA LEU A 25 -7.02 5.65 5.98
C LEU A 25 -8.49 5.64 5.58
N GLY A 26 -9.17 4.51 5.59
CA GLY A 26 -10.62 4.45 5.34
C GLY A 26 -11.46 5.12 6.42
N ARG A 27 -10.94 5.23 7.65
CA ARG A 27 -11.58 5.92 8.78
C ARG A 27 -11.19 7.39 8.89
N LEU A 28 -10.08 7.80 8.28
CA LEU A 28 -9.58 9.17 8.29
C LEU A 28 -9.90 9.82 6.96
N HIS A 29 -10.50 11.00 6.95
CA HIS A 29 -10.82 11.71 5.72
C HIS A 29 -10.14 13.08 5.66
N GLY A 30 -9.88 13.55 4.44
CA GLY A 30 -9.31 14.87 4.18
C GLY A 30 -7.86 15.04 4.66
N ASP A 31 -7.57 16.17 5.29
CA ASP A 31 -6.23 16.56 5.72
C ASP A 31 -5.59 15.60 6.73
N THR A 32 -6.39 14.97 7.57
CA THR A 32 -5.89 14.02 8.59
C THR A 32 -5.35 12.75 7.94
N ALA A 33 -6.03 12.25 6.90
CA ALA A 33 -5.57 11.09 6.13
C ALA A 33 -4.26 11.39 5.40
N THR A 34 -4.18 12.59 4.80
CA THR A 34 -3.00 13.04 4.06
C THR A 34 -1.80 13.21 4.99
N SER A 35 -2.00 13.78 6.17
CA SER A 35 -0.94 13.97 7.17
C SER A 35 -0.45 12.64 7.73
N PHE A 36 -1.37 11.72 8.03
CA PHE A 36 -1.05 10.36 8.47
C PHE A 36 -0.25 9.59 7.40
N TRP A 37 -0.68 9.66 6.14
CA TRP A 37 0.04 9.04 5.03
C TRP A 37 1.43 9.63 4.84
N LYS A 38 1.59 10.96 4.88
CA LYS A 38 2.90 11.62 4.77
C LYS A 38 3.86 11.18 5.87
N ALA A 39 3.40 11.07 7.12
CA ALA A 39 4.21 10.58 8.23
C ALA A 39 4.62 9.11 8.00
N THR A 40 3.67 8.26 7.62
CA THR A 40 3.90 6.83 7.34
C THR A 40 4.87 6.63 6.18
N ALA A 41 4.69 7.37 5.08
CA ALA A 41 5.56 7.31 3.91
C ALA A 41 6.99 7.72 4.25
N ARG A 42 7.16 8.72 5.13
CA ARG A 42 8.48 9.15 5.59
C ARG A 42 9.15 8.09 6.44
N GLU A 43 8.44 7.48 7.38
CA GLU A 43 8.97 6.34 8.16
C GLU A 43 9.34 5.15 7.29
N LEU A 44 8.53 4.83 6.27
CA LEU A 44 8.82 3.74 5.33
C LEU A 44 10.06 4.05 4.49
N LEU A 45 10.20 5.30 4.04
CA LEU A 45 11.39 5.75 3.31
C LEU A 45 12.64 5.67 4.19
N ASP A 46 12.57 6.18 5.43
CA ASP A 46 13.66 6.10 6.40
C ASP A 46 14.06 4.64 6.69
N LYS A 47 13.09 3.73 6.86
CA LYS A 47 13.35 2.30 7.06
C LYS A 47 14.01 1.66 5.85
N ALA A 48 13.55 1.98 4.63
CA ALA A 48 14.12 1.45 3.40
C ALA A 48 15.55 1.97 3.17
N VAL A 49 15.79 3.26 3.42
CA VAL A 49 17.13 3.86 3.34
C VAL A 49 18.05 3.28 4.43
N ALA A 50 17.57 3.11 5.66
CA ALA A 50 18.33 2.48 6.74
C ALA A 50 18.66 1.00 6.45
N ALA A 51 17.82 0.32 5.67
CA ALA A 51 18.08 -1.04 5.17
C ALA A 51 19.12 -1.09 4.04
N GLY A 52 19.62 0.06 3.58
CA GLY A 52 20.61 0.18 2.53
C GLY A 52 20.03 0.31 1.12
N SER A 53 18.72 0.52 0.97
CA SER A 53 18.13 0.85 -0.33
C SER A 53 18.49 2.28 -0.73
N ASP A 54 18.76 2.49 -2.02
CA ASP A 54 18.91 3.83 -2.54
C ASP A 54 17.57 4.61 -2.47
N ALA A 55 17.64 5.93 -2.41
CA ALA A 55 16.46 6.78 -2.24
C ALA A 55 15.43 6.60 -3.36
N ALA A 56 15.84 6.25 -4.58
CA ALA A 56 14.92 6.04 -5.71
C ALA A 56 14.18 4.70 -5.60
N SER A 57 14.88 3.63 -5.20
CA SER A 57 14.29 2.32 -4.91
C SER A 57 13.37 2.38 -3.69
N ALA A 58 13.81 3.04 -2.61
CA ALA A 58 13.00 3.27 -1.42
C ALA A 58 11.70 4.04 -1.75
N ALA A 59 11.80 5.08 -2.59
CA ALA A 59 10.62 5.80 -3.07
C ALA A 59 9.72 4.93 -3.97
N ASN A 60 10.28 4.02 -4.77
CA ASN A 60 9.51 3.06 -5.58
C ASN A 60 8.73 2.10 -4.68
N ASP A 61 9.37 1.57 -3.63
CA ASP A 61 8.76 0.66 -2.67
C ASP A 61 7.58 1.32 -1.93
N VAL A 62 7.76 2.56 -1.48
CA VAL A 62 6.68 3.34 -0.84
C VAL A 62 5.51 3.57 -1.80
N ARG A 63 5.78 3.83 -3.10
CA ARG A 63 4.73 3.99 -4.12
C ARG A 63 3.98 2.69 -4.38
N ARG A 64 4.68 1.54 -4.46
CA ARG A 64 4.06 0.21 -4.62
C ARG A 64 3.18 -0.13 -3.43
N PHE A 65 3.65 0.15 -2.21
CA PHE A 65 2.86 -0.03 -1.00
C PHE A 65 1.57 0.82 -1.02
N PHE A 66 1.66 2.09 -1.42
CA PHE A 66 0.47 2.94 -1.53
C PHE A 66 -0.54 2.45 -2.58
N ALA A 67 -0.05 1.94 -3.71
CA ALA A 67 -0.92 1.34 -4.73
C ALA A 67 -1.68 0.13 -4.18
N ALA A 68 -1.02 -0.74 -3.42
CA ALA A 68 -1.66 -1.89 -2.77
C ALA A 68 -2.67 -1.46 -1.68
N VAL A 69 -2.39 -0.40 -0.91
CA VAL A 69 -3.32 0.18 0.06
C VAL A 69 -4.59 0.69 -0.64
N GLN A 70 -4.43 1.43 -1.74
CA GLN A 70 -5.57 1.93 -2.51
C GLN A 70 -6.38 0.79 -3.14
N ASP A 71 -5.72 -0.24 -3.66
CA ASP A 71 -6.40 -1.42 -4.23
C ASP A 71 -7.21 -2.17 -3.15
N GLU A 72 -6.66 -2.37 -1.95
CA GLU A 72 -7.39 -2.96 -0.82
C GLU A 72 -8.57 -2.08 -0.36
N MET A 73 -8.41 -0.75 -0.36
CA MET A 73 -9.51 0.17 -0.04
C MET A 73 -10.63 0.10 -1.10
N ASN A 74 -10.27 0.02 -2.39
CA ASN A 74 -11.21 -0.11 -3.48
C ASN A 74 -11.89 -1.48 -3.50
N PHE A 75 -11.16 -2.56 -3.19
CA PHE A 75 -11.69 -3.90 -3.04
C PHE A 75 -12.72 -3.98 -1.90
N LYS A 76 -12.44 -3.34 -0.74
CA LYS A 76 -13.41 -3.25 0.36
C LYS A 76 -14.63 -2.39 0.03
N ALA A 77 -14.48 -1.38 -0.83
CA ALA A 77 -15.61 -0.59 -1.30
C ALA A 77 -16.54 -1.42 -2.21
N ASP A 78 -15.98 -2.33 -3.02
CA ASP A 78 -16.75 -3.28 -3.85
C ASP A 78 -17.46 -4.35 -3.00
N ASP A 79 -16.80 -4.87 -1.95
CA ASP A 79 -17.40 -5.85 -1.01
C ASP A 79 -18.49 -5.22 -0.11
N ALA A 80 -18.30 -3.95 0.29
CA ALA A 80 -19.28 -3.19 1.09
C ALA A 80 -20.49 -2.69 0.28
N ALA A 81 -20.48 -2.85 -1.05
CA ALA A 81 -21.60 -2.52 -1.93
C ALA A 81 -22.37 -3.81 -2.31
N PRO A 82 -23.51 -4.13 -1.64
CA PRO A 82 -24.38 -5.20 -2.11
C PRO A 82 -25.10 -4.73 -3.38
N GLY A 83 -24.52 -4.92 -4.57
CA GLY A 83 -25.23 -4.42 -5.75
C GLY A 83 -24.62 -4.48 -7.14
N GLN A 84 -23.44 -5.07 -7.41
CA GLN A 84 -22.99 -5.22 -8.80
C GLN A 84 -22.77 -6.68 -9.18
N ARG A 85 -23.88 -7.44 -9.16
CA ARG A 85 -24.01 -8.64 -9.98
C ARG A 85 -23.71 -8.23 -11.43
N ARG A 86 -22.54 -8.63 -11.93
CA ARG A 86 -22.25 -8.65 -13.36
C ARG A 86 -23.21 -9.64 -14.02
N THR A 87 -24.43 -9.22 -14.29
CA THR A 87 -25.31 -9.81 -15.30
C THR A 87 -24.67 -9.56 -16.65
N ARG A 88 -23.64 -10.35 -16.95
CA ARG A 88 -23.23 -10.59 -18.33
C ARG A 88 -24.20 -11.63 -18.88
N THR A 89 -25.43 -11.19 -19.12
CA THR A 89 -26.42 -11.93 -19.89
C THR A 89 -25.83 -12.12 -21.28
N ARG A 90 -25.33 -13.33 -21.55
CA ARG A 90 -25.16 -13.82 -22.90
C ARG A 90 -26.56 -14.15 -23.42
N LEU A 91 -27.01 -13.41 -24.43
CA LEU A 91 -27.97 -13.83 -25.44
C LEU A 91 -27.41 -13.34 -26.77
#